data_AF-A0A8B8ZPP3-F1
#
_entry.id   AF-A0A8B8ZPP3-F1
#
_cell.length_a   1.000
_cell.length_b   1.000
_cell.length_c   1.000
_cell.angle_alpha   90.00
_cell.angle_beta   90.00
_cell.angle_gamma   90.00
#
_symmetry.space_group_name_H-M   'P 1'
#
loop_
_entity.id
_entity.type
_entity.pdbx_description
1 polymer ?
#
loop_
_entity_poly.entity_id
_entity_poly.type
_entity_poly.pdbx_seq_one_letter_code
_entity_poly.pdbx_strand_id
1 'polypeptide(L)'
;MEKIFPPGFFTIMVHLLIHLAAEAKLGGPVHYRWMYPIERYLVRLKEYVRNRAYPEGSIAEGYIADECLTFCSRYLEGVETAFNRPQRNYDIIHNAEEYKFSSGGRFVGKAESTVIHHKLLAQAHRYVLLHSDLISEYRRDFLVAQRSANNNIHPTPRIEQRWLVELFPEWLLKQVRR
;
A
#
# COMPACT_ATOMS: atom_id res chain seq x y z
N MET A 1 9.23 12.96 35.23
CA MET A 1 7.77 12.73 35.15
C MET A 1 7.29 11.82 36.28
N GLU A 2 7.96 10.69 36.53
CA GLU A 2 7.55 9.72 37.57
C GLU A 2 7.57 10.24 39.02
N LYS A 3 8.34 11.28 39.32
CA LYS A 3 8.35 11.93 40.65
C LYS A 3 7.20 12.93 40.87
N ILE A 4 6.44 13.26 39.83
CA ILE A 4 5.46 14.37 39.84
C ILE A 4 4.02 13.86 39.78
N PHE A 5 3.77 12.71 39.15
CA PHE A 5 2.42 12.14 39.00
C PHE A 5 2.23 10.90 39.89
N PRO A 6 1.01 10.65 40.39
CA PRO A 6 0.73 9.49 41.24
C PRO A 6 0.95 8.17 40.47
N PRO A 7 1.36 7.08 41.13
CA PRO A 7 1.71 5.80 40.49
C PRO A 7 0.61 5.23 39.57
N GLY A 8 -0.66 5.48 39.88
CA GLY A 8 -1.81 5.02 39.07
C GLY A 8 -1.98 5.72 37.72
N PHE A 9 -1.28 6.84 37.48
CA PHE A 9 -1.32 7.56 36.21
C PHE A 9 -0.45 6.90 35.14
N PHE A 10 0.63 6.21 35.55
CA PHE A 10 1.54 5.52 34.64
C PHE A 10 1.04 4.11 34.33
N THR A 11 -0.07 4.03 33.58
CA THR A 11 -0.37 2.77 32.90
C THR A 11 0.71 2.47 31.86
N ILE A 12 0.96 1.20 31.57
CA ILE A 12 2.04 0.76 30.67
C ILE A 12 2.00 1.47 29.31
N MET A 13 0.81 1.82 28.82
CA MET A 13 0.62 2.54 27.56
C MET A 13 1.10 4.00 27.61
N VAL A 14 0.79 4.73 28.69
CA VAL A 14 1.18 6.14 28.85
C VAL A 14 2.67 6.26 29.12
N HIS A 15 3.21 5.38 29.97
CA HIS A 15 4.63 5.33 30.27
C HIS A 15 5.46 5.07 29.01
N LEU A 16 5.10 4.04 28.21
CA LEU A 16 5.85 3.70 27.00
C LEU A 16 5.86 4.85 25.97
N LEU A 17 4.74 5.55 25.78
CA LEU A 17 4.64 6.68 24.84
C LEU A 17 5.54 7.86 25.22
N ILE A 18 5.60 8.21 26.51
CA ILE A 18 6.45 9.30 27.03
C ILE A 18 7.93 8.93 26.87
N HIS A 19 8.30 7.70 27.22
CA HIS A 19 9.67 7.22 27.10
C HIS A 19 10.09 7.08 25.64
N LEU A 20 9.21 6.62 24.74
CA LEU A 20 9.51 6.48 23.32
C LEU A 20 9.83 7.82 22.66
N ALA A 21 9.09 8.89 22.99
CA ALA A 21 9.37 10.22 22.45
C ALA A 21 10.71 10.78 22.94
N ALA A 22 11.02 10.59 24.23
CA ALA A 22 12.30 10.98 24.81
C ALA A 22 13.47 10.17 24.22
N GLU A 23 13.27 8.86 24.06
CA GLU A 23 14.24 7.96 23.43
C GLU A 23 14.45 8.25 21.95
N ALA A 24 13.41 8.57 21.19
CA ALA A 24 13.53 8.96 19.78
C ALA A 24 14.28 10.30 19.65
N LYS A 25 14.05 11.24 20.58
CA LYS A 25 14.76 12.52 20.62
C LYS A 25 16.25 12.35 20.93
N LEU A 26 16.60 11.47 21.87
CA LEU A 26 17.99 11.23 22.28
C LEU A 26 18.74 10.30 21.31
N GLY A 27 18.07 9.26 20.82
CA GLY A 27 18.64 8.20 20.00
C GLY A 27 18.60 8.46 18.49
N GLY A 28 18.01 9.58 18.07
CA GLY A 28 17.83 9.91 16.67
C GLY A 28 16.85 8.98 15.94
N PRO A 29 16.84 9.01 14.60
CA PRO A 29 15.97 8.16 13.82
C PRO A 29 16.12 6.68 14.16
N VAL A 30 14.98 6.02 14.34
CA VAL A 30 14.84 4.62 14.76
C VAL A 30 15.69 3.64 13.92
N HIS A 31 15.96 3.98 12.65
CA HIS A 31 16.75 3.14 11.74
C HIS A 31 18.19 2.88 12.22
N TYR A 32 18.83 3.80 12.95
CA TYR A 32 20.19 3.59 13.47
C TYR A 32 20.23 2.76 14.76
N ARG A 33 19.08 2.56 15.42
CA ARG A 33 18.96 1.78 16.67
C ARG A 33 18.32 0.42 16.47
N TRP A 34 17.86 0.12 15.27
CA TRP A 34 17.33 -1.20 14.96
C TRP A 34 18.45 -2.23 14.96
N MET A 35 18.32 -3.22 15.84
CA MET A 35 19.18 -4.41 15.82
C MET A 35 18.89 -5.32 14.63
N TYR A 36 17.72 -5.19 14.01
CA TYR A 36 17.26 -6.07 12.95
C TYR A 36 18.27 -6.27 11.78
N PRO A 37 18.96 -5.24 11.25
CA PRO A 37 20.00 -5.44 10.24
C PRO A 37 21.19 -6.25 10.75
N ILE A 38 21.61 -6.01 11.99
CA ILE A 38 22.72 -6.72 12.64
C ILE A 38 22.34 -8.19 12.88
N GLU A 39 21.16 -8.44 13.43
CA GLU A 39 20.63 -9.79 13.65
C GLU A 39 20.54 -10.58 12.35
N ARG A 40 20.01 -9.97 11.27
CA ARG A 40 19.97 -10.60 9.95
C ARG A 40 21.35 -10.95 9.41
N TYR A 41 22.34 -10.07 9.62
CA TYR A 41 23.71 -10.33 9.20
C TYR A 41 24.32 -11.50 9.99
N LEU A 42 24.13 -11.53 11.31
CA LEU A 42 24.59 -12.62 12.17
C LEU A 42 23.93 -13.97 11.81
N VAL A 43 22.66 -13.97 11.43
CA VAL A 43 21.98 -15.17 10.92
C VAL A 43 22.65 -15.68 9.65
N ARG A 44 22.99 -14.81 8.69
CA ARG A 44 23.74 -15.19 7.48
C ARG A 44 25.12 -15.75 7.82
N LEU A 45 25.87 -15.11 8.72
CA LEU A 45 27.19 -15.61 9.14
C LEU A 45 27.09 -17.00 9.77
N LYS A 46 26.04 -17.25 10.55
CA LYS A 46 25.78 -18.57 11.14
C LYS A 46 25.57 -19.65 10.08
N GLU A 47 24.99 -19.32 8.93
CA GLU A 47 24.81 -20.26 7.81
C GLU A 47 26.15 -20.68 7.17
N TYR A 48 27.19 -19.84 7.24
CA TYR A 48 28.52 -20.19 6.73
C TYR A 48 29.33 -21.15 7.63
N VAL A 49 28.91 -21.38 8.88
CA VAL A 49 29.60 -22.27 9.83
C VAL A 49 29.29 -23.74 9.51
N ARG A 50 29.99 -24.29 8.50
CA ARG A 50 29.99 -25.71 8.12
C ARG A 50 30.94 -26.55 8.97
N ASN A 51 32.08 -25.97 9.38
CA ASN A 51 33.02 -26.61 10.30
C ASN A 51 32.98 -25.95 11.69
N ARG A 52 32.39 -26.64 12.68
CA ARG A 52 32.26 -26.13 14.05
C ARG A 52 33.57 -26.17 14.86
N ALA A 53 34.58 -26.93 14.41
CA ALA A 53 35.88 -26.96 15.07
C ALA A 53 36.71 -25.69 14.78
N TYR A 54 36.43 -25.03 13.65
CA TYR A 54 37.09 -23.80 13.21
C TYR A 54 36.06 -22.82 12.62
N PRO A 55 35.21 -22.21 13.45
CA PRO A 55 34.06 -21.44 12.99
C PRO A 55 34.45 -20.19 12.20
N GLU A 56 35.51 -19.48 12.60
CA GLU A 56 35.99 -18.27 11.91
C GLU A 56 36.51 -18.61 10.51
N GLY A 57 37.28 -19.69 10.38
CA GLY A 57 37.77 -20.18 9.09
C GLY A 57 36.63 -20.61 8.17
N SER A 58 35.63 -21.32 8.73
CA SER A 58 34.44 -21.71 7.97
C SER A 58 33.62 -20.52 7.48
N ILE A 59 33.50 -19.46 8.29
CA ILE A 59 32.82 -18.22 7.90
C ILE A 59 33.58 -17.52 6.79
N ALA A 60 34.91 -17.38 6.92
CA ALA A 60 35.74 -16.73 5.91
C ALA A 60 35.66 -17.46 4.56
N GLU A 61 35.75 -18.79 4.57
CA GLU A 61 35.60 -19.61 3.36
C GLU A 61 34.22 -19.46 2.72
N GLY A 62 33.15 -19.57 3.52
CA GLY A 62 31.78 -19.42 3.03
C GLY A 62 31.51 -18.03 2.45
N TYR A 63 32.04 -16.98 3.09
CA TYR A 63 31.94 -15.60 2.61
C TYR A 63 32.65 -15.41 1.27
N ILE A 64 33.89 -15.90 1.14
CA ILE A 64 34.65 -15.82 -0.12
C ILE A 64 33.90 -16.54 -1.25
N ALA A 65 33.38 -17.75 -0.99
CA ALA A 65 32.60 -18.49 -1.97
C ALA A 65 31.34 -17.73 -2.42
N ASP A 66 30.60 -17.13 -1.48
CA ASP A 66 29.39 -16.36 -1.76
C ASP A 66 29.68 -15.09 -2.59
N GLU A 67 30.75 -14.36 -2.26
CA GLU A 67 31.20 -13.19 -3.04
C GLU A 67 31.66 -13.59 -4.45
N CYS A 68 32.43 -14.67 -4.59
CA CYS A 68 32.87 -15.18 -5.89
C CYS A 68 31.67 -15.60 -6.76
N LEU A 69 30.71 -16.34 -6.21
CA LEU A 69 29.49 -16.73 -6.93
C LEU A 69 28.66 -15.51 -7.30
N THR A 70 28.52 -14.54 -6.39
CA THR A 70 27.81 -13.28 -6.64
C THR A 70 28.48 -12.50 -7.77
N PHE A 71 29.81 -12.42 -7.80
CA PHE A 71 30.56 -11.79 -8.89
C PHE A 71 30.37 -12.52 -10.22
N CYS A 72 30.58 -13.84 -10.25
CA CYS A 72 30.40 -14.66 -11.45
C CYS A 72 28.97 -14.58 -11.99
N SER A 73 27.96 -14.48 -11.11
CA SER A 73 26.55 -14.39 -11.49
C SER A 73 26.23 -13.20 -12.41
N ARG A 74 27.03 -12.13 -12.36
CA ARG A 74 26.86 -10.96 -13.23
C ARG A 74 27.18 -11.24 -14.70
N TYR A 75 27.90 -12.32 -14.97
CA TYR A 75 28.33 -12.72 -16.32
C TYR A 75 27.60 -13.98 -16.82
N LEU A 76 26.67 -14.55 -16.04
CA LEU A 76 25.87 -15.69 -16.46
C LEU A 76 24.54 -15.21 -17.04
N GLU A 77 24.31 -15.51 -18.32
CA GLU A 77 23.05 -15.22 -19.01
C GLU A 77 22.09 -16.42 -18.91
N GLY A 78 20.78 -16.14 -18.77
CA GLY A 78 19.74 -17.17 -18.75
C GLY A 78 19.63 -17.99 -17.45
N VAL A 79 20.41 -17.67 -16.42
CA VAL A 79 20.34 -18.33 -15.10
C VAL A 79 19.74 -17.38 -14.08
N GLU A 80 18.91 -17.89 -13.17
CA GLU A 80 18.39 -17.12 -12.05
C GLU A 80 19.51 -16.82 -11.04
N THR A 81 19.68 -15.55 -10.69
CA THR A 81 20.71 -15.02 -9.79
C THR A 81 20.07 -14.18 -8.70
N ALA A 82 20.81 -13.86 -7.64
CA ALA A 82 20.33 -12.97 -6.59
C ALA A 82 19.90 -11.58 -7.11
N PHE A 83 20.41 -11.14 -8.26
CA PHE A 83 20.13 -9.85 -8.88
C PHE A 83 18.91 -9.84 -9.80
N ASN A 84 18.68 -10.94 -10.53
CA ASN A 84 17.58 -11.02 -11.51
C ASN A 84 16.34 -11.74 -10.96
N ARG A 85 16.46 -12.46 -9.85
CA ARG A 85 15.31 -13.15 -9.25
C ARG A 85 14.26 -12.13 -8.84
N PRO A 86 12.97 -12.42 -9.08
CA PRO A 86 11.90 -11.57 -8.63
C PRO A 86 11.93 -11.44 -7.09
N GLN A 87 11.83 -10.21 -6.56
CA GLN A 87 11.66 -9.99 -5.13
C GLN A 87 10.44 -10.79 -4.63
N ARG A 88 10.50 -11.22 -3.36
CA ARG A 88 9.41 -11.98 -2.73
C ARG A 88 8.05 -11.25 -2.78
N ASN A 89 8.11 -9.91 -2.77
CA ASN A 89 7.00 -9.00 -3.02
C ASN A 89 7.06 -8.43 -4.43
N TYR A 90 7.22 -9.28 -5.45
CA TYR A 90 7.06 -8.83 -6.82
C TYR A 90 5.58 -8.51 -7.05
N ASP A 91 5.30 -7.21 -7.14
CA ASP A 91 4.00 -6.64 -7.52
C ASP A 91 3.82 -6.68 -9.04
N ILE A 92 4.27 -7.74 -9.73
CA ILE A 92 3.92 -7.91 -11.13
C ILE A 92 2.43 -8.24 -11.19
N ILE A 93 1.65 -7.23 -11.52
CA ILE A 93 0.24 -7.37 -11.85
C ILE A 93 0.18 -7.79 -13.30
N HIS A 94 0.05 -9.10 -13.54
CA HIS A 94 -0.40 -9.57 -14.84
C HIS A 94 -1.75 -8.89 -15.12
N ASN A 95 -1.83 -8.14 -16.23
CA ASN A 95 -2.96 -7.29 -16.62
C ASN A 95 -3.07 -5.93 -15.91
N ALA A 96 -1.96 -5.28 -15.56
CA ALA A 96 -2.00 -3.89 -15.07
C ALA A 96 -2.83 -2.95 -15.97
N GLU A 97 -2.81 -3.18 -17.29
CA GLU A 97 -3.59 -2.43 -18.30
C GLU A 97 -5.12 -2.63 -18.19
N GLU A 98 -5.58 -3.72 -17.57
CA GLU A 98 -7.01 -3.99 -17.37
C GLU A 98 -7.60 -3.12 -16.25
N TYR A 99 -6.76 -2.65 -15.33
CA TYR A 99 -7.17 -1.77 -14.23
C TYR A 99 -7.13 -0.31 -14.68
N LYS A 100 -8.30 0.21 -15.08
CA LYS A 100 -8.46 1.61 -15.53
C LYS A 100 -7.92 2.67 -14.55
N PHE A 101 -7.86 2.37 -13.25
CA PHE A 101 -7.35 3.28 -12.22
C PHE A 101 -5.92 2.99 -11.77
N SER A 102 -5.17 2.14 -12.49
CA SER A 102 -3.87 1.63 -12.03
C SER A 102 -3.92 1.05 -10.61
N SER A 103 -5.12 0.62 -10.17
CA SER A 103 -5.39 0.06 -8.85
C SER A 103 -5.15 -1.45 -8.82
N GLY A 104 -4.46 -1.97 -9.82
CA GLY A 104 -4.04 -3.35 -9.84
C GLY A 104 -3.17 -3.61 -8.61
N GLY A 105 -3.43 -4.73 -7.93
CA GLY A 105 -2.65 -5.15 -6.79
C GLY A 105 -2.66 -6.68 -6.71
N ARG A 106 -1.64 -7.25 -6.08
CA ARG A 106 -1.61 -8.67 -5.81
C ARG A 106 -2.48 -8.97 -4.59
N PHE A 107 -3.60 -9.66 -4.80
CA PHE A 107 -4.41 -10.15 -3.68
C PHE A 107 -3.61 -11.19 -2.88
N VAL A 108 -3.46 -10.97 -1.57
CA VAL A 108 -2.82 -11.90 -0.65
C VAL A 108 -3.90 -12.49 0.25
N GLY A 109 -4.11 -13.81 0.17
CA GLY A 109 -5.08 -14.51 1.01
C GLY A 109 -5.97 -15.47 0.22
N LYS A 110 -6.95 -16.06 0.92
CA LYS A 110 -7.95 -16.94 0.32
C LYS A 110 -8.93 -16.10 -0.50
N ALA A 111 -9.11 -16.45 -1.76
CA ALA A 111 -10.15 -15.84 -2.60
C ALA A 111 -11.53 -16.33 -2.14
N GLU A 112 -12.46 -15.40 -1.98
CA GLU A 112 -13.87 -15.69 -1.70
C GLU A 112 -14.72 -15.10 -2.81
N SER A 113 -15.51 -15.94 -3.48
CA SER A 113 -16.45 -15.50 -4.49
C SER A 113 -17.76 -15.15 -3.81
N THR A 114 -18.23 -13.92 -4.00
CA THR A 114 -19.54 -13.49 -3.53
C THR A 114 -20.38 -13.07 -4.74
N VAL A 115 -21.67 -13.41 -4.70
CA VAL A 115 -22.62 -12.97 -5.73
C VAL A 115 -22.99 -11.52 -5.44
N ILE A 116 -22.67 -10.61 -6.37
CA ILE A 116 -23.01 -9.21 -6.22
C ILE A 116 -24.51 -9.03 -6.46
N HIS A 117 -25.26 -8.69 -5.41
CA HIS A 117 -26.67 -8.34 -5.53
C HIS A 117 -26.87 -7.01 -6.27
N HIS A 118 -28.02 -6.87 -6.95
CA HIS A 118 -28.35 -5.66 -7.73
C HIS A 118 -28.21 -4.34 -6.94
N LYS A 119 -28.57 -4.35 -5.64
CA LYS A 119 -28.44 -3.16 -4.76
C LYS A 119 -26.98 -2.75 -4.57
N LEU A 120 -26.11 -3.73 -4.30
CA LEU A 120 -24.67 -3.50 -4.12
C LEU A 120 -24.04 -3.01 -5.43
N LEU A 121 -24.42 -3.62 -6.55
CA LEU A 121 -23.95 -3.18 -7.87
C LEU A 121 -24.35 -1.73 -8.16
N ALA A 122 -25.61 -1.37 -7.89
CA ALA A 122 -26.10 0.00 -8.07
C ALA A 122 -25.38 1.00 -7.16
N GLN A 123 -25.07 0.62 -5.91
CA GLN A 123 -24.28 1.45 -5.00
C GLN A 123 -22.84 1.63 -5.47
N ALA A 124 -22.18 0.56 -5.92
CA ALA A 124 -20.83 0.60 -6.47
C ALA A 124 -20.75 1.51 -7.70
N HIS A 125 -21.70 1.38 -8.65
CA HIS A 125 -21.77 2.26 -9.81
C HIS A 125 -21.94 3.73 -9.41
N ARG A 126 -22.87 4.03 -8.49
CA ARG A 126 -23.07 5.40 -7.99
C ARG A 126 -21.81 5.97 -7.34
N TYR A 127 -21.11 5.15 -6.54
CA TYR A 127 -19.87 5.56 -5.90
C TYR A 127 -18.83 5.99 -6.93
N VAL A 128 -18.60 5.18 -7.97
CA VAL A 128 -17.66 5.50 -9.05
C VAL A 128 -18.09 6.77 -9.79
N LEU A 129 -19.37 6.91 -10.16
CA LEU A 129 -19.88 8.08 -10.89
C LEU A 129 -19.72 9.40 -10.12
N LEU A 130 -19.86 9.37 -8.79
CA LEU A 130 -19.78 10.56 -7.94
C LEU A 130 -18.35 10.94 -7.55
N HIS A 131 -17.46 9.97 -7.38
CA HIS A 131 -16.14 10.17 -6.79
C HIS A 131 -14.98 10.00 -7.79
N SER A 132 -15.24 9.59 -9.03
CA SER A 132 -14.19 9.52 -10.05
C SER A 132 -13.82 10.90 -10.57
N ASP A 133 -12.54 11.22 -10.60
CA ASP A 133 -12.01 12.48 -11.15
C ASP A 133 -12.24 12.59 -12.66
N LEU A 134 -12.18 11.46 -13.37
CA LEU A 134 -12.44 11.38 -14.81
C LEU A 134 -13.86 11.84 -15.20
N ILE A 135 -14.79 11.73 -14.26
CA ILE A 135 -16.22 12.06 -14.47
C ILE A 135 -16.53 13.47 -13.95
N SER A 136 -15.55 14.17 -13.37
CA SER A 136 -15.76 15.49 -12.75
C SER A 136 -16.26 16.55 -13.73
N GLU A 137 -15.78 16.53 -14.97
CA GLU A 137 -16.22 17.44 -16.04
C GLU A 137 -17.68 17.19 -16.39
N TYR A 138 -18.05 15.95 -16.68
CA TYR A 138 -19.43 15.57 -16.98
C TYR A 138 -20.40 15.90 -15.84
N ARG A 139 -19.97 15.74 -14.57
CA ARG A 139 -20.78 16.16 -13.42
C ARG A 139 -21.02 17.67 -13.40
N ARG A 140 -19.99 18.47 -13.71
CA ARG A 140 -20.11 19.93 -13.79
C ARG A 140 -21.06 20.34 -14.91
N ASP A 141 -20.89 19.76 -16.10
CA ASP A 141 -21.73 20.08 -17.27
C ASP A 141 -23.19 19.71 -17.03
N PHE A 142 -23.44 18.55 -16.41
CA PHE A 142 -24.78 18.13 -16.01
C PHE A 142 -25.42 19.10 -15.01
N LEU A 143 -24.68 19.53 -13.98
CA LEU A 143 -25.20 20.48 -12.99
C LEU A 143 -25.50 21.84 -13.62
N VAL A 144 -24.66 22.32 -14.55
CA VAL A 144 -24.92 23.56 -15.30
C VAL A 144 -26.19 23.41 -16.13
N ALA A 145 -26.33 22.33 -16.89
CA ALA A 145 -27.52 22.05 -17.69
C ALA A 145 -28.79 21.99 -16.83
N GLN A 146 -28.73 21.37 -15.65
CA GLN A 146 -29.87 21.29 -14.74
C GLN A 146 -30.22 22.62 -14.08
N ARG A 147 -29.22 23.42 -13.70
CA ARG A 147 -29.44 24.77 -13.17
C ARG A 147 -30.11 25.67 -14.22
N SER A 148 -29.68 25.59 -15.48
CA SER A 148 -30.29 26.34 -16.58
C SER A 148 -31.70 25.88 -16.93
N ALA A 149 -32.03 24.60 -16.71
CA ALA A 149 -33.39 24.10 -16.89
C ALA A 149 -34.34 24.52 -15.75
N ASN A 150 -33.81 24.68 -14.53
CA ASN A 150 -34.55 25.06 -13.33
C ASN A 150 -34.22 26.48 -12.85
N ASN A 151 -34.43 27.48 -13.71
CA ASN A 151 -34.16 28.90 -13.41
C ASN A 151 -34.90 29.46 -12.18
N ASN A 152 -35.93 28.77 -11.68
CA ASN A 152 -36.79 29.21 -10.57
C ASN A 152 -36.36 28.69 -9.19
N ILE A 153 -35.33 27.85 -9.11
CA ILE A 153 -34.92 27.20 -7.86
C ILE A 153 -33.44 27.53 -7.61
N HIS A 154 -33.14 28.19 -6.48
CA HIS A 154 -31.77 28.26 -5.98
C HIS A 154 -31.36 26.87 -5.47
N PRO A 155 -30.46 26.14 -6.15
CA PRO A 155 -30.14 24.77 -5.78
C PRO A 155 -29.33 24.78 -4.49
N THR A 156 -29.84 24.12 -3.46
CA THR A 156 -29.03 23.80 -2.27
C THR A 156 -28.17 22.55 -2.56
N PRO A 157 -27.03 22.36 -1.87
CA PRO A 157 -26.15 21.20 -2.09
C PRO A 157 -26.87 19.85 -2.00
N ARG A 158 -27.92 19.76 -1.18
CA ARG A 158 -28.75 18.57 -1.02
C ARG A 158 -29.57 18.24 -2.28
N ILE A 159 -30.06 19.27 -2.99
CA ILE A 159 -30.83 19.11 -4.23
C ILE A 159 -29.89 18.66 -5.35
N GLU A 160 -28.70 19.24 -5.43
CA GLU A 160 -27.70 18.88 -6.44
C GLU A 160 -27.22 17.44 -6.27
N GLN A 161 -26.96 17.00 -5.04
CA GLN A 161 -26.66 15.60 -4.74
C GLN A 161 -27.77 14.67 -5.17
N ARG A 162 -29.04 15.04 -4.95
CA ARG A 162 -30.18 14.24 -5.40
C ARG A 162 -30.21 14.09 -6.92
N TRP A 163 -30.02 15.18 -7.67
CA TRP A 163 -29.94 15.13 -9.13
C TRP A 163 -28.79 14.25 -9.62
N LEU A 164 -27.62 14.33 -8.96
CA LEU A 164 -26.47 13.50 -9.30
C LEU A 164 -26.69 12.00 -9.02
N VAL A 165 -27.50 11.65 -8.01
CA VAL A 165 -27.78 10.24 -7.69
C VAL A 165 -28.87 9.65 -8.59
N GLU A 166 -29.89 10.43 -8.92
CA GLU A 166 -31.09 9.95 -9.62
C GLU A 166 -31.01 10.11 -11.14
N LEU A 167 -30.50 11.25 -11.63
CA LEU A 167 -30.66 11.66 -13.03
C LEU A 167 -29.36 11.64 -13.84
N PHE A 168 -28.22 11.85 -13.18
CA PHE A 168 -26.92 11.90 -13.83
C PHE A 168 -26.54 10.61 -14.59
N PRO A 169 -26.79 9.38 -14.08
CA PRO A 169 -26.42 8.16 -14.81
C PRO A 169 -27.12 8.05 -16.17
N GLU A 170 -28.41 8.37 -16.24
CA GLU A 170 -29.18 8.33 -17.49
C GLU A 170 -28.76 9.44 -18.46
N TRP A 171 -28.47 10.64 -17.92
CA TRP A 171 -27.95 11.74 -18.72
C TRP A 171 -26.58 11.40 -19.33
N LEU A 172 -25.68 10.82 -18.53
CA LEU A 172 -24.35 10.42 -18.97
C LEU A 172 -24.41 9.36 -20.07
N LEU A 173 -25.33 8.39 -19.95
CA LEU A 173 -25.55 7.37 -21.00
C LEU A 173 -25.94 7.98 -22.35
N LYS A 174 -26.66 9.11 -22.37
CA LYS A 174 -27.02 9.81 -23.61
C LYS A 174 -25.83 10.53 -24.23
N GLN A 175 -24.87 10.99 -23.44
CA GLN A 175 -23.67 11.68 -23.92
C GLN A 175 -22.63 10.70 -24.50
N VAL A 176 -22.49 9.52 -23.90
CA VAL A 176 -21.49 8.51 -24.32
C VAL A 176 -21.92 7.71 -25.56
N ARG A 177 -23.22 7.72 -25.92
CA ARG A 177 -23.76 7.01 -27.10
C ARG A 177 -23.72 7.80 -28.41
N ARG A 178 -23.05 8.96 -28.44
CA ARG A 178 -22.72 9.71 -29.66
C ARG A 178 -21.28 9.45 -30.05
#